data_AF-A0A2N8M7D0-F1
#
_entry.id   AF-A0A2N8M7D0-F1
#
_cell.length_a   1.000
_cell.length_b   1.000
_cell.length_c   1.000
_cell.angle_alpha   90.00
_cell.angle_beta   90.00
_cell.angle_gamma   90.00
#
_symmetry.space_group_name_H-M   'P 1'
#
loop_
_entity.id
_entity.type
_entity.pdbx_description
1 polymer ?
#
loop_
_entity_poly.entity_id
_entity_poly.type
_entity_poly.pdbx_seq_one_letter_code
_entity_poly.pdbx_strand_id
1 'polypeptide(L)'
;MCALLTLNVLAPKPGPPAAILAKTFRLTPAEAKLACIIARGASPEIAARELKISREMARNQLKSVFAKTDTHRQSELVALLLQVV
;
A
#
# COMPACT_ATOMS: atom_id res chain seq x y z
N MET A 1 -1.53 -31.79 19.68
CA MET A 1 -0.94 -30.45 19.46
C MET A 1 -1.79 -29.76 18.41
N CYS A 2 -2.82 -29.02 18.83
CA CYS A 2 -3.67 -28.27 17.91
C CYS A 2 -2.89 -27.04 17.44
N ALA A 3 -2.52 -27.04 16.16
CA ALA A 3 -1.91 -25.91 15.50
C ALA A 3 -2.88 -24.72 15.52
N LEU A 4 -2.46 -23.64 16.17
CA LEU A 4 -3.10 -22.33 16.17
C LEU A 4 -3.11 -21.76 14.74
N LEU A 5 -4.22 -21.96 14.03
CA LEU A 5 -4.59 -21.19 12.85
C LEU A 5 -5.71 -20.23 13.23
N THR A 6 -5.41 -19.21 14.03
CA THR A 6 -6.28 -18.04 14.06
C THR A 6 -6.01 -17.24 12.78
N LEU A 7 -6.73 -17.61 11.73
CA LEU A 7 -7.08 -16.74 10.62
C LEU A 7 -7.69 -15.47 11.21
N ASN A 8 -6.87 -14.45 11.42
CA ASN A 8 -7.34 -13.13 11.83
C ASN A 8 -7.97 -12.41 10.63
N VAL A 9 -9.13 -12.92 10.21
CA VAL A 9 -10.08 -12.23 9.34
C VAL A 9 -11.08 -11.54 10.26
N LEU A 10 -10.80 -10.33 10.80
CA LEU A 10 -11.84 -9.34 11.17
C LEU A 10 -11.35 -7.98 11.71
N ALA A 11 -10.40 -7.31 11.06
CA ALA A 11 -10.36 -5.85 11.14
C ALA A 11 -9.73 -5.30 9.86
N PRO A 12 -10.31 -4.26 9.21
CA PRO A 12 -9.53 -3.44 8.30
C PRO A 12 -8.45 -2.78 9.17
N LYS A 13 -7.29 -3.42 9.30
CA LYS A 13 -6.15 -2.83 9.99
C LYS A 13 -5.90 -1.52 9.24
N PRO A 14 -6.04 -0.36 9.89
CA PRO A 14 -5.81 0.90 9.21
C PRO A 14 -4.39 0.83 8.68
N GLY A 15 -4.25 0.85 7.36
CA GLY A 15 -2.95 0.91 6.72
C GLY A 15 -2.15 2.09 7.27
N PRO A 16 -0.82 2.10 7.10
CA PRO A 16 0.02 3.17 7.62
C PRO A 16 -0.55 4.54 7.19
N PRO A 17 -0.60 5.54 8.08
CA PRO A 17 -1.06 6.87 7.72
C PRO A 17 -0.25 7.40 6.54
N ALA A 18 -0.94 7.86 5.48
CA ALA A 18 -0.28 8.35 4.27
C ALA A 18 0.77 9.44 4.58
N ALA A 19 0.54 10.27 5.60
CA ALA A 19 1.50 11.29 6.02
C ALA A 19 2.84 10.72 6.53
N ILE A 20 2.83 9.56 7.20
CA ILE A 20 4.05 8.88 7.65
C ILE A 20 4.78 8.31 6.44
N LEU A 21 4.08 7.59 5.56
CA LEU A 21 4.66 7.04 4.34
C LEU A 21 5.28 8.12 3.44
N ALA A 22 4.61 9.27 3.31
CA ALA A 22 5.10 10.42 2.57
C ALA A 22 6.44 10.94 3.12
N LYS A 23 6.57 11.01 4.45
CA LYS A 23 7.82 11.47 5.09
C LYS A 23 8.93 10.42 5.01
N THR A 24 8.61 9.17 5.33
CA THR A 24 9.59 8.07 5.38
C THR A 24 10.19 7.77 4.01
N PHE A 25 9.36 7.71 2.97
CA PHE A 25 9.77 7.31 1.62
C PHE A 25 9.78 8.46 0.62
N ARG A 26 9.66 9.72 1.08
CA ARG A 26 9.60 10.93 0.23
C ARG A 26 8.55 10.81 -0.89
N LEU A 27 7.40 10.22 -0.56
CA LEU A 27 6.28 10.08 -1.49
C LEU A 27 5.54 11.40 -1.61
N THR A 28 5.02 11.68 -2.80
CA THR A 28 4.04 12.75 -3.00
C THR A 28 2.74 12.42 -2.29
N PRO A 29 1.85 13.40 -2.04
CA PRO A 29 0.56 13.13 -1.42
C PRO A 29 -0.31 12.12 -2.18
N ALA A 30 -0.19 12.07 -3.51
CA ALA A 30 -0.93 11.12 -4.35
C ALA A 30 -0.37 9.70 -4.20
N GLU A 31 0.95 9.56 -4.30
CA GLU A 31 1.67 8.29 -4.10
C GLU A 31 1.42 7.70 -2.70
N ALA A 32 1.44 8.54 -1.67
CA ALA A 32 1.19 8.10 -0.29
C ALA A 32 -0.24 7.61 -0.08
N LYS A 33 -1.23 8.26 -0.71
CA LYS A 33 -2.62 7.80 -0.68
C LYS A 33 -2.77 6.45 -1.40
N LEU A 34 -2.14 6.31 -2.57
CA LEU A 34 -2.10 5.04 -3.30
C LEU A 34 -1.46 3.94 -2.44
N ALA A 35 -0.28 4.20 -1.87
CA ALA A 35 0.45 3.26 -1.02
C ALA A 35 -0.37 2.85 0.22
N CYS A 36 -1.10 3.78 0.85
CA CYS A 36 -1.98 3.49 1.98
C CYS A 36 -3.11 2.51 1.61
N ILE A 37 -3.71 2.67 0.42
CA ILE A 37 -4.77 1.77 -0.07
C ILE A 37 -4.17 0.39 -0.41
N ILE A 38 -3.04 0.35 -1.11
CA ILE A 38 -2.32 -0.89 -1.43
C ILE A 38 -1.90 -1.65 -0.17
N ALA A 39 -1.44 -0.94 0.88
CA ALA A 39 -1.06 -1.53 2.16
C ALA A 39 -2.21 -2.23 2.91
N ARG A 40 -3.47 -1.92 2.57
CA ARG A 40 -4.66 -2.62 3.08
C ARG A 40 -4.95 -3.93 2.32
N GLY A 41 -4.11 -4.29 1.35
CA GLY A 41 -4.31 -5.45 0.48
C GLY A 41 -5.17 -5.16 -0.76
N ALA A 42 -5.50 -3.89 -1.04
CA ALA A 42 -6.26 -3.54 -2.23
C ALA A 42 -5.42 -3.72 -3.50
N SER A 43 -6.09 -4.06 -4.61
CA SER A 43 -5.44 -4.09 -5.92
C SER A 43 -5.27 -2.67 -6.49
N PRO A 44 -4.33 -2.44 -7.44
CA PRO A 44 -4.17 -1.15 -8.11
C PRO A 44 -5.44 -0.63 -8.79
N GLU A 45 -6.32 -1.54 -9.22
CA GLU A 45 -7.63 -1.21 -9.80
C GLU A 45 -8.61 -0.67 -8.78
N ILE A 46 -8.63 -1.27 -7.58
CA ILE A 46 -9.45 -0.79 -6.47
C ILE A 46 -8.93 0.58 -6.04
N ALA A 47 -7.61 0.72 -5.91
CA ALA A 47 -7.00 1.99 -5.56
C ALA A 47 -7.28 3.08 -6.61
N ALA A 48 -7.26 2.75 -7.91
CA ALA A 48 -7.63 3.68 -8.97
C ALA A 48 -9.09 4.17 -8.84
N ARG A 49 -10.01 3.24 -8.54
CA ARG A 49 -11.43 3.57 -8.32
C ARG A 49 -11.65 4.44 -7.08
N GLU A 50 -11.02 4.08 -5.96
CA GLU A 50 -11.13 4.86 -4.71
C GLU A 50 -10.55 6.28 -4.86
N LEU A 51 -9.43 6.41 -5.57
CA LEU A 51 -8.79 7.69 -5.83
C LEU A 51 -9.43 8.48 -6.98
N LYS A 52 -10.43 7.90 -7.68
CA LYS A 52 -11.08 8.47 -8.87
C LYS A 52 -10.06 8.88 -9.96
N ILE A 53 -9.06 8.04 -10.20
CA ILE A 53 -8.04 8.22 -11.24
C ILE A 53 -8.10 7.10 -12.28
N SER A 54 -7.47 7.31 -13.44
CA SER A 54 -7.36 6.26 -14.45
C SER A 54 -6.45 5.12 -13.96
N ARG A 55 -6.67 3.92 -14.49
CA ARG A 55 -5.83 2.74 -14.20
C ARG A 55 -4.37 2.99 -14.58
N GLU A 56 -4.13 3.70 -15.69
CA GLU A 56 -2.78 4.10 -16.11
C GLU A 56 -2.13 5.05 -15.12
N MET A 57 -2.86 6.06 -14.63
CA MET A 57 -2.36 6.99 -13.61
C MET A 57 -2.00 6.25 -12.32
N ALA A 58 -2.84 5.31 -11.88
CA ALA A 58 -2.54 4.48 -10.71
C ALA A 58 -1.29 3.61 -10.93
N ARG A 59 -1.12 3.01 -12.11
CA ARG A 59 0.08 2.24 -12.46
C ARG A 59 1.35 3.09 -12.52
N ASN A 60 1.26 4.31 -13.05
CA ASN A 60 2.38 5.23 -13.10
C ASN A 60 2.81 5.68 -11.70
N GLN A 61 1.85 6.05 -10.85
CA GLN A 61 2.11 6.35 -9.45
C GLN A 61 2.70 5.13 -8.71
N LEU A 62 2.18 3.92 -8.97
CA LEU A 62 2.70 2.70 -8.35
C LEU A 62 4.15 2.41 -8.77
N LYS A 63 4.52 2.63 -10.03
CA LYS A 63 5.91 2.55 -10.49
C LYS A 63 6.81 3.54 -9.76
N SER A 64 6.37 4.78 -9.59
CA SER A 64 7.12 5.77 -8.81
C SER A 64 7.28 5.35 -7.34
N VAL A 65 6.23 4.79 -6.74
CA VAL A 65 6.29 4.24 -5.37
C VAL A 65 7.31 3.10 -5.29
N PHE A 66 7.28 2.15 -6.21
CA PHE A 66 8.26 1.05 -6.30
C PHE A 66 9.69 1.59 -6.38
N ALA A 67 9.96 2.55 -7.26
CA ALA A 67 11.27 3.17 -7.40
C ALA A 67 11.73 3.90 -6.12
N LYS A 68 10.82 4.57 -5.41
CA LYS A 68 11.14 5.32 -4.18
C LYS A 68 11.28 4.46 -2.94
N THR A 69 10.68 3.26 -2.95
CA THR A 69 10.71 2.30 -1.84
C THR A 69 11.69 1.16 -2.08
N ASP A 70 12.37 1.15 -3.23
CA ASP A 70 13.27 0.08 -3.67
C ASP A 70 12.60 -1.31 -3.63
N THR A 71 11.36 -1.37 -4.13
CA THR A 71 10.58 -2.62 -4.21
C THR A 71 10.20 -2.92 -5.64
N HIS A 72 10.07 -4.21 -5.98
CA HIS A 72 9.76 -4.63 -7.35
C HIS A 72 8.41 -5.33 -7.46
N ARG A 73 7.84 -5.79 -6.34
CA ARG A 73 6.56 -6.50 -6.28
C ARG A 73 5.60 -5.83 -5.32
N GLN A 74 4.30 -5.89 -5.63
CA GLN A 74 3.26 -5.36 -4.74
C GLN A 74 3.31 -6.00 -3.35
N SER A 75 3.58 -7.31 -3.26
CA SER A 75 3.72 -8.02 -1.99
C SER A 75 4.92 -7.52 -1.16
N GLU A 76 6.04 -7.19 -1.81
CA GLU A 76 7.21 -6.61 -1.14
C GLU A 76 6.92 -5.20 -0.62
N LEU A 77 6.27 -4.37 -1.46
CA LEU A 77 5.81 -3.06 -1.05
C LEU A 77 4.87 -3.15 0.15
N VAL A 78 3.88 -4.03 0.12
CA VAL A 78 2.94 -4.20 1.25
C VAL A 78 3.70 -4.63 2.52
N ALA A 79 4.62 -5.59 2.42
CA ALA A 79 5.43 -6.01 3.57
C ALA A 79 6.26 -4.86 4.14
N LEU A 80 6.95 -4.09 3.29
CA LEU A 80 7.74 -2.94 3.69
C LEU A 80 6.89 -1.85 4.34
N LEU A 81 5.73 -1.52 3.75
CA LEU A 81 4.83 -0.50 4.29
C LEU A 81 4.28 -0.89 5.66
N LEU A 82 4.04 -2.18 5.90
CA LEU A 82 3.59 -2.69 7.20
C LEU A 82 4.68 -2.70 8.27
N GLN A 83 5.97 -2.65 7.91
CA GLN A 83 7.07 -2.52 8.87
C GLN A 83 7.23 -1.10 9.43
N VAL A 84 6.61 -0.09 8.81
CA VAL A 84 6.70 1.32 9.23
C VAL A 84 5.72 1.65 10.36
N VAL A 85 4.89 0.69 10.82
CA VAL A 85 3.85 0.88 11.85
C VAL A 85 3.92 -0.17 12.95
#